data_AF-A0A0L7LMX6-F1
#
_entry.id   AF-A0A0L7LMX6-F1
#
_cell.length_a   1.000
_cell.length_b   1.000
_cell.length_c   1.000
_cell.angle_alpha   90.00
_cell.angle_beta   90.00
_cell.angle_gamma   90.00
#
_symmetry.space_group_name_H-M   'P 1'
#
loop_
_entity.id
_entity.type
_entity.pdbx_description
1 polymer ?
#
loop_
_entity_poly.entity_id
_entity_poly.type
_entity_poly.pdbx_seq_one_letter_code
_entity_poly.pdbx_strand_id
1 'polypeptide(L)'
;MRAVFTQDDHVPAADGTVEWTPGVTMNFTYRFADDPLGETLQGNITWKVDLNEPAHWTHAERTYDGVYNTYVIDTEYKTWALLLHCAEQTEDTRYLTAFVMSRTRSLPKNVMAYLRD
;
A
#
# COMPACT_ATOMS: atom_id res chain seq x y z
N MET A 1 7.86 -5.66 8.38
CA MET A 1 7.89 -5.37 6.93
C MET A 1 9.33 -5.48 6.46
N ARG A 2 9.58 -6.15 5.33
CA ARG A 2 10.90 -6.20 4.69
C ARG A 2 10.72 -5.69 3.26
N ALA A 3 11.28 -4.52 2.95
CA ALA A 3 11.36 -4.05 1.58
C ALA A 3 12.44 -4.84 0.84
N VAL A 4 12.17 -5.25 -0.40
CA VAL A 4 13.10 -6.00 -1.24
C VAL A 4 13.07 -5.38 -2.61
N PHE A 5 14.21 -4.88 -3.09
CA PHE A 5 14.35 -4.46 -4.48
C PHE A 5 14.24 -5.70 -5.38
N THR A 6 13.40 -5.64 -6.40
CA THR A 6 13.09 -6.75 -7.31
C THR A 6 13.55 -6.45 -8.74
N GLN A 7 13.58 -7.48 -9.59
CA GLN A 7 13.95 -7.34 -10.99
C GLN A 7 12.99 -6.42 -11.78
N ASP A 8 11.74 -6.26 -11.32
CA ASP A 8 10.74 -5.35 -11.90
C ASP A 8 10.98 -3.87 -11.58
N ASP A 9 11.92 -3.55 -10.67
CA ASP A 9 12.37 -2.18 -10.41
C ASP A 9 13.38 -1.69 -11.50
N HIS A 10 13.59 -2.49 -12.55
CA HIS A 10 14.51 -2.24 -13.65
C HIS A 10 13.72 -2.14 -14.96
N VAL A 11 13.82 -1.00 -15.66
CA VAL A 11 13.29 -0.86 -17.02
C VAL A 11 14.47 -1.01 -17.99
N PRO A 12 14.47 -2.02 -18.90
CA PRO A 12 15.47 -2.09 -19.94
C PRO A 12 15.29 -0.90 -20.89
N ALA A 13 16.31 -0.04 -20.98
CA ALA A 13 16.34 0.99 -22.00
C ALA A 13 16.55 0.35 -23.38
N ALA A 14 16.14 1.06 -24.44
CA ALA A 14 16.19 0.55 -25.81
C ALA A 14 17.62 0.21 -26.30
N ASP A 15 18.65 0.72 -25.63
CA ASP A 15 20.06 0.47 -25.90
C ASP A 15 20.65 -0.70 -25.09
N GLY A 16 19.83 -1.40 -24.31
CA GLY A 16 20.24 -2.51 -23.45
C GLY A 16 20.88 -2.07 -22.13
N THR A 17 20.96 -0.77 -21.84
CA THR A 17 21.28 -0.31 -20.49
C THR A 17 20.11 -0.53 -19.55
N VAL A 18 20.41 -0.80 -18.28
CA VAL A 18 19.39 -0.96 -17.25
C VAL A 18 19.16 0.41 -16.64
N GLU A 19 18.02 1.02 -16.94
CA GLU A 19 17.61 2.27 -16.30
C GLU A 19 16.94 1.92 -14.98
N TRP A 20 17.48 2.44 -13.88
CA TRP A 20 16.87 2.30 -12.58
C TRP A 20 15.64 3.20 -12.57
N THR A 21 14.44 2.62 -12.67
CA THR A 21 13.28 3.29 -12.11
C THR A 21 13.53 3.36 -10.61
N PRO A 22 13.69 4.55 -10.01
CA PRO A 22 13.93 4.65 -8.59
C PRO A 22 12.61 4.23 -7.93
N GLY A 23 12.50 2.97 -7.57
CA GLY A 23 11.25 2.38 -7.12
C GLY A 23 11.47 1.36 -6.01
N VAL A 24 10.43 1.13 -5.22
CA VAL A 24 10.44 0.13 -4.15
C VAL A 24 9.24 -0.78 -4.32
N THR A 25 9.51 -2.06 -4.53
CA THR A 25 8.48 -3.11 -4.45
C THR A 25 8.46 -3.70 -3.03
N MET A 26 7.26 -3.82 -2.46
CA MET A 26 7.04 -4.41 -1.14
C MET A 26 5.98 -5.49 -1.20
N ASN A 27 6.31 -6.69 -0.72
CA ASN A 27 5.42 -7.85 -0.72
C ASN A 27 5.06 -8.23 0.72
N PHE A 28 3.77 -8.44 0.98
CA PHE A 28 3.25 -8.75 2.30
C PHE A 28 2.22 -9.86 2.23
N THR A 29 2.20 -10.71 3.24
CA THR A 29 1.09 -11.63 3.50
C THR A 29 0.29 -11.08 4.67
N TYR A 30 -1.03 -10.98 4.52
CA TYR A 30 -1.93 -10.54 5.58
C TYR A 30 -2.81 -11.70 6.05
N ARG A 31 -3.33 -11.56 7.27
CA ARG A 31 -4.39 -12.40 7.84
C ARG A 31 -5.29 -11.52 8.70
N PHE A 32 -6.60 -11.56 8.46
CA PHE A 32 -7.57 -10.90 9.33
C PHE A 32 -7.67 -11.66 10.66
N ALA A 33 -7.50 -10.94 11.77
CA ALA A 33 -7.53 -11.53 13.11
C ALA A 33 -8.96 -11.60 13.69
N ASP A 34 -9.78 -10.59 13.42
CA ASP A 34 -11.18 -10.47 13.89
C ASP A 34 -12.11 -10.33 12.69
N ASP A 35 -12.30 -11.41 11.94
CA ASP A 35 -13.35 -11.48 10.93
C ASP A 35 -14.70 -11.74 11.64
N PRO A 36 -15.71 -10.86 11.51
CA PRO A 36 -17.03 -11.03 12.13
C PRO A 36 -17.75 -12.31 11.71
N LEU A 37 -17.41 -12.87 10.55
CA LEU A 37 -17.99 -14.08 10.00
C LEU A 37 -17.17 -15.34 10.37
N GLY A 38 -16.06 -15.19 11.09
CA GLY A 38 -15.17 -16.29 11.47
C GLY A 38 -14.37 -16.87 10.29
N GLU A 39 -14.36 -16.18 9.15
CA GLU A 39 -13.57 -16.57 8.01
C GLU A 39 -12.08 -16.25 8.27
N THR A 40 -11.19 -17.18 7.92
CA THR A 40 -9.75 -16.88 7.91
C THR A 40 -9.39 -16.30 6.57
N LEU A 41 -9.62 -14.99 6.40
CA LEU A 41 -9.16 -14.26 5.22
C LEU A 41 -7.66 -14.02 5.32
N GLN A 42 -6.93 -14.61 4.38
CA GLN A 42 -5.48 -14.42 4.20
C GLN A 42 -5.18 -14.19 2.72
N GLY A 43 -4.18 -13.37 2.43
CA GLY A 43 -3.85 -13.02 1.05
C GLY A 43 -2.45 -12.42 0.92
N ASN A 44 -2.06 -12.15 -0.31
CA ASN A 44 -0.79 -11.52 -0.65
C ASN A 44 -1.04 -10.17 -1.31
N ILE A 45 -0.40 -9.14 -0.77
CA ILE A 45 -0.45 -7.76 -1.26
C ILE A 45 0.94 -7.40 -1.77
N THR A 46 0.97 -6.77 -2.94
CA THR A 46 2.16 -6.14 -3.50
C THR A 46 1.92 -4.64 -3.59
N TRP A 47 2.80 -3.86 -2.97
CA TRP A 47 2.87 -2.41 -3.14
C TRP A 47 4.07 -2.04 -3.99
N LYS A 48 3.86 -1.18 -4.97
CA LYS A 48 4.91 -0.57 -5.78
C LYS A 48 4.92 0.94 -5.54
N VAL A 49 6.08 1.49 -5.24
CA VAL A 49 6.28 2.91 -4.97
C VAL A 49 7.25 3.46 -6.01
N ASP A 50 6.84 4.47 -6.75
CA ASP A 50 7.77 5.29 -7.54
C ASP A 50 8.37 6.35 -6.61
N LEU A 51 9.70 6.44 -6.55
CA LEU A 51 10.40 7.41 -5.71
C LEU A 51 10.38 8.84 -6.28
N ASN A 52 9.99 9.02 -7.54
CA ASN A 52 9.67 10.34 -8.09
C ASN A 52 8.32 10.85 -7.58
N GLU A 53 7.40 9.93 -7.26
CA GLU A 53 6.08 10.22 -6.71
C GLU A 53 5.84 9.41 -5.42
N PRO A 54 6.66 9.60 -4.36
CA PRO A 54 6.72 8.68 -3.21
C PRO A 54 5.46 8.69 -2.34
N ALA A 55 4.53 9.61 -2.59
CA ALA A 55 3.22 9.68 -1.95
C ALA A 55 2.13 8.91 -2.72
N HIS A 56 2.42 8.37 -3.91
CA HIS A 56 1.49 7.58 -4.73
C HIS A 56 2.05 6.19 -5.00
N TRP A 57 1.29 5.18 -4.58
CA TRP A 57 1.67 3.78 -4.61
C TRP A 57 0.63 3.00 -5.42
N THR A 58 1.09 1.95 -6.09
CA THR A 58 0.20 0.97 -6.72
C THR A 58 0.09 -0.24 -5.79
N HIS A 59 -1.12 -0.56 -5.36
CA HIS A 59 -1.44 -1.76 -4.60
C HIS A 59 -2.07 -2.79 -5.54
N ALA A 60 -1.52 -4.01 -5.57
CA ALA A 60 -2.15 -5.13 -6.25
C ALA A 60 -2.40 -6.27 -5.26
N GLU A 61 -3.58 -6.89 -5.34
CA GLU A 61 -3.94 -8.06 -4.55
C GLU A 61 -4.49 -9.15 -5.45
N ARG A 62 -3.97 -10.37 -5.29
CA ARG A 62 -4.35 -11.51 -6.16
C ARG A 62 -5.81 -11.92 -6.00
N THR A 63 -6.38 -11.71 -4.82
CA THR A 63 -7.69 -12.23 -4.44
C THR A 63 -8.85 -11.44 -5.08
N TYR A 64 -8.62 -10.17 -5.40
CA TYR A 64 -9.65 -9.25 -5.88
C TYR A 64 -9.41 -8.75 -7.32
N ASP A 65 -8.38 -9.27 -8.00
CA ASP A 65 -7.97 -8.93 -9.38
C ASP A 65 -7.94 -7.41 -9.65
N GLY A 66 -7.65 -6.63 -8.59
CA GLY A 66 -7.75 -5.18 -8.57
C GLY A 66 -6.38 -4.53 -8.44
N VAL A 67 -6.12 -3.54 -9.28
CA VAL A 67 -5.05 -2.57 -9.09
C VAL A 67 -5.66 -1.34 -8.45
N TYR A 68 -5.14 -0.97 -7.29
CA TYR A 68 -5.66 0.12 -6.49
C TYR A 68 -4.60 1.21 -6.35
N ASN A 69 -5.03 2.45 -6.53
CA ASN A 69 -4.20 3.61 -6.26
C ASN A 69 -4.20 3.86 -4.74
N THR A 70 -3.02 3.88 -4.13
CA THR A 70 -2.86 4.15 -2.70
C THR A 70 -2.05 5.42 -2.51
N TYR A 71 -2.59 6.39 -1.79
CA TYR A 71 -1.99 7.69 -1.54
C TYR A 71 -1.59 7.82 -0.07
N VAL A 72 -0.39 8.31 0.19
CA VAL A 72 0.02 8.74 1.53
C VAL A 72 -0.54 10.14 1.75
N ILE A 73 -1.57 10.25 2.57
CA ILE A 73 -2.23 11.53 2.86
C ILE A 73 -1.47 12.30 3.92
N ASP A 74 -1.01 11.60 4.96
CA ASP A 74 -0.25 12.22 6.05
C ASP A 74 0.63 11.18 6.75
N THR A 75 1.81 11.58 7.17
CA THR A 75 2.72 10.75 7.97
C THR A 75 3.89 11.56 8.49
N GLU A 76 4.34 11.24 9.70
CA GLU A 76 5.63 11.68 10.24
C GLU A 76 6.76 10.66 9.97
N TYR A 77 6.46 9.59 9.22
CA TYR A 77 7.30 8.43 8.89
C TYR A 77 7.79 7.61 10.08
N LYS A 78 7.75 8.12 11.32
CA LYS A 78 8.35 7.51 12.51
C LYS A 78 7.38 6.63 13.29
N THR A 79 6.12 7.03 13.46
CA THR A 79 5.19 6.26 14.31
C THR A 79 3.90 5.85 13.60
N TRP A 80 3.36 6.67 12.71
CA TRP A 80 2.09 6.40 12.04
C TRP A 80 2.06 6.93 10.60
N ALA A 81 1.09 6.45 9.81
CA ALA A 81 0.75 6.98 8.50
C ALA A 81 -0.76 6.85 8.24
N LEU A 82 -1.33 7.82 7.52
CA LEU A 82 -2.67 7.79 6.96
C LEU A 82 -2.57 7.57 5.46
N LEU A 83 -3.19 6.49 5.00
CA LEU A 83 -3.28 6.15 3.59
C LEU A 83 -4.73 6.27 3.10
N LEU A 84 -4.90 6.70 1.86
CA LEU A 84 -6.16 6.62 1.14
C LEU A 84 -6.00 5.65 -0.03
N HIS A 85 -6.88 4.69 -0.11
CA HIS A 85 -6.88 3.67 -1.13
C HIS A 85 -8.11 3.86 -2.02
N CYS A 86 -7.91 3.85 -3.33
CA CYS A 86 -8.93 4.00 -4.35
C CYS A 86 -8.88 2.80 -5.30
N ALA A 87 -9.93 2.00 -5.28
CA ALA A 87 -10.19 1.00 -6.30
C ALA A 87 -10.97 1.64 -7.44
N GLU A 88 -10.42 1.62 -8.65
CA GLU A 88 -11.21 1.85 -9.85
C GLU A 88 -11.62 0.49 -10.40
N GLN A 89 -12.87 0.10 -10.20
CA GLN A 89 -13.42 -1.07 -10.91
C GLN A 89 -13.86 -0.66 -12.32
N THR A 90 -13.83 -1.63 -13.23
CA THR A 90 -14.19 -1.48 -14.65
C THR A 90 -15.62 -0.98 -14.90
N GLU A 91 -16.52 -1.04 -13.91
CA GLU A 91 -17.94 -0.66 -14.03
C GLU A 91 -18.28 0.62 -13.23
N ASP A 92 -17.43 1.64 -13.27
CA ASP A 92 -17.65 3.00 -12.74
C ASP A 92 -17.86 3.12 -11.21
N THR A 93 -17.77 2.04 -10.45
CA THR A 93 -17.87 2.08 -8.98
C THR A 93 -16.49 2.25 -8.37
N ARG A 94 -16.29 3.38 -7.68
CA ARG A 94 -15.04 3.66 -6.94
C ARG A 94 -15.18 3.25 -5.49
N TYR A 95 -14.24 2.44 -5.02
CA TYR A 95 -14.16 2.08 -3.60
C TYR A 95 -13.06 2.89 -2.95
N LEU A 96 -13.46 3.74 -1.99
CA LEU A 96 -12.53 4.52 -1.19
C LEU A 96 -12.41 3.90 0.20
N THR A 97 -11.18 3.57 0.58
CA THR A 97 -10.86 3.01 1.90
C THR A 97 -9.71 3.80 2.49
N ALA A 98 -9.84 4.25 3.74
CA ALA A 98 -8.74 4.86 4.46
C ALA A 98 -8.09 3.85 5.41
N PHE A 99 -6.76 3.82 5.45
CA PHE A 99 -6.00 3.01 6.39
C PHE A 99 -5.18 3.89 7.31
N VAL A 100 -5.25 3.60 8.61
CA VAL A 100 -4.36 4.19 9.60
C VAL A 100 -3.38 3.12 10.02
N MET A 101 -2.10 3.35 9.72
CA MET A 101 -1.02 2.43 10.05
C MET A 101 -0.23 2.93 11.26
N SER A 102 0.19 2.01 12.13
CA SER A 102 1.11 2.28 13.24
C SER A 102 2.33 1.37 13.14
N ARG A 103 3.50 1.87 13.57
CA ARG A 103 4.70 1.03 13.75
C ARG A 103 4.59 0.10 14.96
N THR A 104 3.65 0.36 15.87
CA THR A 104 3.38 -0.48 17.04
C THR A 104 1.96 -1.06 16.96
N ARG A 105 1.62 -1.97 17.88
CA ARG A 105 0.27 -2.55 17.95
C ARG A 105 -0.79 -1.60 18.52
N SER A 106 -0.45 -0.34 18.78
CA SER A 106 -1.37 0.68 19.29
C SER A 106 -1.17 1.99 18.54
N LEU A 107 -2.24 2.80 18.45
CA LEU A 107 -2.16 4.15 17.91
C LEU A 107 -1.88 5.15 19.04
N PRO A 108 -1.02 6.16 18.82
CA PRO A 108 -0.86 7.26 19.76
C PRO A 108 -2.19 7.99 20.01
N LYS A 109 -2.45 8.42 21.25
CA LYS A 109 -3.72 9.06 21.64
C LYS A 109 -4.03 10.33 20.85
N ASN A 110 -3.01 11.13 20.56
CA ASN A 110 -3.13 12.34 19.75
C ASN A 110 -3.51 12.05 18.29
N VAL A 111 -3.03 10.95 17.71
CA VAL A 111 -3.38 10.53 16.36
C VAL A 111 -4.85 10.09 16.30
N MET A 112 -5.31 9.35 17.31
CA MET A 112 -6.72 8.97 17.41
C MET A 112 -7.65 10.19 17.55
N ALA A 113 -7.20 11.26 18.22
CA ALA A 113 -7.96 12.51 18.29
C ALA A 113 -8.00 13.22 16.93
N TYR A 114 -6.85 13.39 16.29
CA TYR A 114 -6.73 14.02 14.96
C TYR A 114 -7.62 13.36 13.90
N LEU A 115 -7.78 12.03 13.92
CA LEU A 115 -8.59 11.30 12.96
C LEU A 115 -10.10 11.35 13.23
N ARG A 116 -10.53 11.82 14.40
CA ARG A 116 -11.94 11.89 14.80
C ARG A 116 -12.56 13.27 14.62
N ASP A 117 -11.72 14.29 14.54
CA ASP A 117 -12.11 15.69 14.36
C ASP A 117 -12.12 16.07 12.87
#